data_AF-A0A7S3RLS9-F1
#
_entry.id   AF-A0A7S3RLS9-F1
#
_cell.length_a   1.000
_cell.length_b   1.000
_cell.length_c   1.000
_cell.angle_alpha   90.00
_cell.angle_beta   90.00
_cell.angle_gamma   90.00
#
_symmetry.space_group_name_H-M   'P 1'
#
loop_
_entity.id
_entity.type
_entity.pdbx_description
1 polymer ?
#
loop_
_entity_poly.entity_id
_entity_poly.type
_entity_poly.pdbx_seq_one_letter_code
_entity_poly.pdbx_strand_id
1 'polypeptide(L)'
;MALGFISAFSETLALAVVVSKGIPPLINAVVVEPEDHIKAASAWSLGQIGRHSPDHAKALADANALPKLLAVYLHEASSEDLKTKSKRALKSVIQKCVHLPALEPLLHDAPETILAYVVNQFAKVLPHDVAARRSFVTSGGLQRVLELQPEPGAKMGDFVRSISECYPKEIIDYYSPNYSKQLLDTLDAAEVTQ
;
A
#
# COMPACT_ATOMS: atom_id res chain seq x y z
N MET A 1 -12.37 3.77 -22.18
CA MET A 1 -12.89 4.61 -21.06
C MET A 1 -14.30 4.25 -20.58
N ALA A 2 -15.19 3.65 -21.39
CA ALA A 2 -16.57 3.33 -21.00
C ALA A 2 -16.68 2.57 -19.66
N LEU A 3 -15.87 1.51 -19.46
CA LEU A 3 -15.83 0.74 -18.22
C LEU A 3 -15.53 1.59 -16.98
N GLY A 4 -14.64 2.57 -17.10
CA GLY A 4 -14.32 3.48 -16.01
C GLY A 4 -15.48 4.40 -15.64
N PHE A 5 -16.26 4.89 -16.63
CA PHE A 5 -17.47 5.68 -16.35
C PHE A 5 -18.59 4.84 -15.72
N ILE A 6 -18.80 3.63 -16.22
CA ILE A 6 -19.76 2.66 -15.63
C ILE A 6 -19.39 2.41 -14.17
N SER A 7 -18.11 2.10 -13.92
CA SER A 7 -17.61 1.84 -12.58
C SER A 7 -17.67 3.08 -11.69
N ALA A 8 -17.45 4.28 -12.23
CA ALA A 8 -17.51 5.50 -11.45
C ALA A 8 -18.93 5.81 -10.93
N PHE A 9 -19.98 5.38 -11.63
CA PHE A 9 -21.35 5.77 -11.33
C PHE A 9 -21.89 5.19 -10.01
N SER A 10 -21.69 3.89 -9.76
CA SER A 10 -22.15 3.25 -8.52
C SER A 10 -21.35 1.99 -8.18
N GLU A 11 -21.41 1.61 -6.90
CA GLU A 11 -20.81 0.36 -6.42
C GLU A 11 -21.38 -0.86 -7.15
N THR A 12 -22.70 -0.92 -7.37
CA THR A 12 -23.36 -2.02 -8.09
C THR A 12 -22.84 -2.16 -9.53
N LEU A 13 -22.64 -1.05 -10.24
CA LEU A 13 -22.13 -1.09 -11.61
C LEU A 13 -20.64 -1.42 -11.66
N ALA A 14 -19.85 -0.94 -10.70
CA ALA A 14 -18.46 -1.37 -10.55
C ALA A 14 -18.35 -2.88 -10.31
N LEU A 15 -19.21 -3.44 -9.44
CA LEU A 15 -19.27 -4.87 -9.18
C LEU A 15 -19.65 -5.66 -10.44
N ALA A 16 -20.57 -5.15 -11.26
CA ALA A 16 -20.91 -5.76 -12.54
C ALA A 16 -19.69 -5.85 -13.48
N VAL A 17 -18.81 -4.84 -13.51
CA VAL A 17 -17.54 -4.88 -14.26
C VAL A 17 -16.59 -5.94 -13.69
N VAL A 18 -16.51 -6.07 -12.36
CA VAL A 18 -15.70 -7.12 -11.70
C VAL A 18 -16.19 -8.51 -12.09
N VAL A 19 -17.49 -8.79 -11.91
CA VAL A 19 -18.11 -10.09 -12.20
C VAL A 19 -18.00 -10.45 -13.68
N SER A 20 -18.07 -9.44 -14.57
CA SER A 20 -17.87 -9.63 -16.02
C SER A 20 -16.41 -9.82 -16.42
N LYS A 21 -15.49 -10.03 -15.47
CA LYS A 21 -14.05 -10.20 -15.70
C LYS A 21 -13.42 -9.01 -16.43
N GLY A 22 -13.85 -7.79 -16.10
CA GLY A 22 -13.31 -6.57 -16.70
C GLY A 22 -11.91 -6.18 -16.22
N ILE A 23 -11.48 -6.65 -15.05
CA ILE A 23 -10.17 -6.29 -14.46
C ILE A 23 -8.98 -6.85 -15.28
N PRO A 24 -8.89 -8.16 -15.62
CA PRO A 24 -7.71 -8.68 -16.30
C PRO A 24 -7.41 -8.02 -17.67
N PRO A 25 -8.40 -7.74 -18.54
CA PRO A 25 -8.16 -6.99 -19.77
C PRO A 25 -7.66 -5.56 -19.52
N LEU A 26 -8.17 -4.87 -18.49
CA LEU A 26 -7.69 -3.53 -18.14
C LEU A 26 -6.24 -3.56 -17.65
N ILE A 27 -5.84 -4.55 -16.87
CA ILE A 27 -4.45 -4.73 -16.43
C ILE A 27 -3.55 -5.03 -17.63
N ASN A 28 -3.99 -5.91 -18.53
CA ASN A 28 -3.25 -6.21 -19.75
C ASN A 28 -3.02 -4.93 -20.58
N ALA A 29 -4.06 -4.09 -20.71
CA ALA A 29 -3.96 -2.82 -21.42
C ALA A 29 -3.01 -1.82 -20.75
N VAL A 30 -2.92 -1.80 -19.41
CA VAL A 30 -1.93 -0.96 -18.69
C VAL A 30 -0.49 -1.35 -19.02
N VAL A 31 -0.23 -2.64 -19.27
CA VAL A 31 1.13 -3.17 -19.42
C VAL A 31 1.57 -3.24 -20.88
N VAL A 32 0.70 -3.71 -21.77
CA VAL A 32 1.08 -4.16 -23.12
C VAL A 32 0.85 -3.10 -24.19
N GLU A 33 -0.11 -2.20 -24.01
CA GLU A 33 -0.44 -1.22 -25.04
C GLU A 33 0.78 -0.33 -25.34
N PRO A 34 1.01 0.07 -26.59
CA PRO A 34 2.13 0.95 -26.90
C PRO A 34 1.84 2.39 -26.50
N GLU A 35 0.59 2.86 -26.66
CA GLU A 35 0.25 4.25 -26.41
C GLU A 35 -0.15 4.52 -24.96
N ASP A 36 0.56 5.46 -24.37
CA ASP A 36 0.38 5.89 -22.99
C ASP A 36 -1.03 6.38 -22.66
N HIS A 37 -1.74 7.00 -23.60
CA HIS A 37 -3.10 7.46 -23.36
C HIS A 37 -4.08 6.28 -23.15
N ILE A 38 -3.82 5.12 -23.77
CA ILE A 38 -4.60 3.89 -23.57
C ILE A 38 -4.28 3.27 -22.21
N LYS A 39 -2.98 3.19 -21.86
CA LYS A 39 -2.55 2.77 -20.51
C LYS A 39 -3.18 3.65 -19.43
N ALA A 40 -3.15 4.96 -19.64
CA ALA A 40 -3.66 5.94 -18.69
C ALA A 40 -5.17 5.81 -18.50
N ALA A 41 -5.92 5.65 -19.58
CA ALA A 41 -7.36 5.37 -19.53
C ALA A 41 -7.69 4.06 -18.80
N SER A 42 -6.85 3.04 -18.96
CA SER A 42 -7.00 1.73 -18.32
C SER A 42 -6.67 1.80 -16.83
N ALA A 43 -5.57 2.46 -16.46
CA ALA A 43 -5.20 2.74 -15.06
C ALA A 43 -6.29 3.55 -14.35
N TRP A 44 -6.82 4.57 -15.00
CA TRP A 44 -7.95 5.34 -14.46
C TRP A 44 -9.18 4.48 -14.22
N SER A 45 -9.52 3.60 -15.17
CA SER A 45 -10.67 2.69 -15.06
C SER A 45 -10.52 1.71 -13.89
N LEU A 46 -9.32 1.16 -13.69
CA LEU A 46 -9.00 0.32 -12.52
C LEU A 46 -9.21 1.10 -11.21
N GLY A 47 -8.75 2.35 -11.15
CA GLY A 47 -9.00 3.24 -10.01
C GLY A 47 -10.49 3.49 -9.74
N GLN A 48 -11.33 3.58 -10.79
CA GLN A 48 -12.79 3.74 -10.63
C GLN A 48 -13.46 2.48 -10.09
N ILE A 49 -12.96 1.29 -10.42
CA ILE A 49 -13.49 0.02 -9.90
C ILE A 49 -13.14 -0.10 -8.42
N GLY A 50 -11.85 0.04 -8.06
CA GLY A 50 -11.39 -0.26 -6.70
C GLY A 50 -11.69 0.80 -5.63
N ARG A 51 -12.29 1.94 -5.98
CA ARG A 51 -12.55 3.04 -5.02
C ARG A 51 -13.78 2.85 -4.13
N HIS A 52 -14.63 1.87 -4.40
CA HIS A 52 -15.93 1.75 -3.73
C HIS A 52 -15.82 1.11 -2.35
N SER A 53 -15.53 -0.19 -2.31
CA SER A 53 -15.55 -1.00 -1.08
C SER A 53 -14.36 -1.97 -1.00
N PRO A 54 -14.13 -2.60 0.17
CA PRO A 54 -13.05 -3.56 0.34
C PRO A 54 -13.09 -4.73 -0.64
N ASP A 55 -14.27 -5.20 -1.03
CA ASP A 55 -14.42 -6.29 -2.00
C ASP A 55 -13.92 -5.89 -3.39
N HIS A 56 -14.17 -4.64 -3.80
CA HIS A 56 -13.64 -4.11 -5.06
C HIS A 56 -12.13 -4.00 -5.03
N ALA A 57 -11.57 -3.43 -3.95
CA ALA A 57 -10.13 -3.34 -3.80
C ALA A 57 -9.47 -4.72 -3.75
N LYS A 58 -10.09 -5.68 -3.08
CA LYS A 58 -9.66 -7.07 -3.04
C LYS A 58 -9.67 -7.70 -4.44
N ALA A 59 -10.72 -7.48 -5.24
CA ALA A 59 -10.75 -7.99 -6.61
C ALA A 59 -9.59 -7.47 -7.48
N LEU A 60 -9.19 -6.21 -7.30
CA LEU A 60 -7.99 -5.67 -7.97
C LEU A 60 -6.68 -6.24 -7.40
N ALA A 61 -6.61 -6.41 -6.09
CA ALA A 61 -5.45 -6.99 -5.42
C ALA A 61 -5.20 -8.45 -5.85
N ASP A 62 -6.26 -9.28 -5.86
CA ASP A 62 -6.21 -10.67 -6.29
C ASP A 62 -5.82 -10.81 -7.78
N ALA A 63 -6.19 -9.82 -8.60
CA ALA A 63 -5.77 -9.73 -10.00
C ALA A 63 -4.36 -9.14 -10.19
N ASN A 64 -3.63 -8.88 -9.11
CA ASN A 64 -2.29 -8.30 -9.10
C ASN A 64 -2.20 -6.90 -9.76
N ALA A 65 -3.25 -6.08 -9.62
CA ALA A 65 -3.29 -4.75 -10.23
C ALA A 65 -2.30 -3.76 -9.60
N LEU A 66 -2.10 -3.82 -8.28
CA LEU A 66 -1.33 -2.81 -7.54
C LEU A 66 0.15 -2.75 -7.96
N PRO A 67 0.91 -3.87 -8.05
CA PRO A 67 2.29 -3.81 -8.53
C PRO A 67 2.40 -3.37 -9.99
N LYS A 68 1.41 -3.72 -10.84
CA LYS A 68 1.39 -3.28 -12.25
C LYS A 68 1.17 -1.78 -12.38
N LEU A 69 0.26 -1.20 -11.59
CA LEU A 69 0.05 0.24 -11.51
C LEU A 69 1.27 0.97 -10.94
N LEU A 70 1.97 0.37 -9.96
CA LEU A 70 3.21 0.93 -9.43
C LEU A 70 4.32 0.94 -10.49
N ALA A 71 4.50 -0.17 -11.22
CA ALA A 71 5.51 -0.27 -12.27
C ALA A 71 5.35 0.82 -13.33
N VAL A 72 4.13 1.05 -13.85
CA VAL A 72 3.91 2.12 -14.84
C VAL A 72 4.03 3.51 -14.24
N TYR A 73 3.75 3.70 -12.95
CA TYR A 73 3.97 4.97 -12.26
C TYR A 73 5.47 5.31 -12.13
N LEU A 74 6.30 4.30 -11.87
CA LEU A 74 7.75 4.46 -11.70
C LEU A 74 8.54 4.49 -13.01
N HIS A 75 7.97 3.94 -14.09
CA HIS A 75 8.66 3.88 -15.37
C HIS A 75 8.95 5.29 -15.91
N GLU A 76 10.23 5.57 -16.20
CA GLU A 76 10.69 6.90 -16.59
C GLU A 76 10.00 7.40 -17.86
N ALA A 77 9.85 6.51 -18.85
CA ALA A 77 9.21 6.83 -20.14
C ALA A 77 7.69 7.00 -20.06
N SER A 78 7.06 6.73 -18.91
CA SER A 78 5.63 7.01 -18.74
C SER A 78 5.37 8.52 -18.75
N SER A 79 4.40 8.93 -19.54
CA SER A 79 3.84 10.28 -19.59
C SER A 79 3.27 10.72 -18.23
N GLU A 80 3.22 12.03 -18.04
CA GLU A 80 2.70 12.63 -16.82
C GLU A 80 1.22 12.29 -16.56
N ASP A 81 0.41 12.15 -17.61
CA ASP A 81 -1.00 11.73 -17.49
C ASP A 81 -1.10 10.28 -17.01
N LEU A 82 -0.29 9.36 -17.56
CA LEU A 82 -0.22 7.97 -17.12
C LEU A 82 0.25 7.88 -15.66
N LYS A 83 1.31 8.59 -15.28
CA LYS A 83 1.80 8.64 -13.90
C LYS A 83 0.73 9.19 -12.95
N THR A 84 0.07 10.27 -13.33
CA THR A 84 -1.01 10.89 -12.52
C THR A 84 -2.19 9.95 -12.32
N LYS A 85 -2.68 9.30 -13.37
CA LYS A 85 -3.81 8.36 -13.29
C LYS A 85 -3.45 7.09 -12.54
N SER A 86 -2.23 6.58 -12.71
CA SER A 86 -1.73 5.40 -11.98
C SER A 86 -1.60 5.69 -10.49
N LYS A 87 -1.01 6.83 -10.12
CA LYS A 87 -0.94 7.27 -8.71
C LYS A 87 -2.32 7.45 -8.08
N ARG A 88 -3.28 8.05 -8.80
CA ARG A 88 -4.66 8.20 -8.32
C ARG A 88 -5.36 6.86 -8.15
N ALA A 89 -5.15 5.93 -9.09
CA ALA A 89 -5.69 4.58 -9.00
C ALA A 89 -5.12 3.84 -7.79
N LEU A 90 -3.79 3.83 -7.63
CA LEU A 90 -3.11 3.27 -6.45
C LEU A 90 -3.71 3.81 -5.16
N LYS A 91 -3.76 5.14 -5.00
CA LYS A 91 -4.35 5.78 -3.82
C LYS A 91 -5.77 5.27 -3.55
N SER A 92 -6.65 5.31 -4.55
CA SER A 92 -8.06 4.92 -4.37
C SER A 92 -8.24 3.46 -4.00
N VAL A 93 -7.44 2.56 -4.58
CA VAL A 93 -7.50 1.12 -4.30
C VAL A 93 -6.89 0.81 -2.92
N ILE A 94 -5.71 1.36 -2.62
CA ILE A 94 -5.02 1.16 -1.33
C ILE A 94 -5.91 1.58 -0.17
N GLN A 95 -6.57 2.74 -0.25
CA GLN A 95 -7.44 3.27 0.81
C GLN A 95 -8.69 2.41 1.10
N LYS A 96 -9.00 1.44 0.23
CA LYS A 96 -10.10 0.49 0.40
C LYS A 96 -9.63 -0.93 0.65
N CYS A 97 -8.37 -1.25 0.40
CA CYS A 97 -7.83 -2.60 0.56
C CYS A 97 -7.64 -2.95 2.04
N VAL A 98 -8.36 -3.97 2.52
CA VAL A 98 -8.18 -4.53 3.87
C VAL A 98 -7.33 -5.81 3.84
N HIS A 99 -6.99 -6.32 2.66
CA HIS A 99 -6.12 -7.47 2.50
C HIS A 99 -4.65 -7.04 2.52
N LEU A 100 -4.07 -6.96 3.72
CA LEU A 100 -2.72 -6.42 3.93
C LEU A 100 -1.61 -7.12 3.14
N PRO A 101 -1.59 -8.45 2.98
CA PRO A 101 -0.55 -9.12 2.19
C PRO A 101 -0.40 -8.59 0.75
N ALA A 102 -1.49 -8.10 0.14
CA ALA A 102 -1.41 -7.50 -1.19
C ALA A 102 -0.82 -6.09 -1.21
N LEU A 103 -0.76 -5.41 -0.06
CA LEU A 103 -0.16 -4.08 0.08
C LEU A 103 1.32 -4.15 0.49
N GLU A 104 1.76 -5.25 1.11
CA GLU A 104 3.14 -5.42 1.57
C GLU A 104 4.20 -5.23 0.48
N PRO A 105 4.04 -5.73 -0.78
CA PRO A 105 5.01 -5.46 -1.84
C PRO A 105 5.24 -3.95 -2.08
N LEU A 106 4.19 -3.15 -1.94
CA LEU A 106 4.29 -1.69 -2.13
C LEU A 106 5.04 -1.03 -0.96
N LEU A 107 5.12 -1.66 0.21
CA LEU A 107 5.88 -1.12 1.35
C LEU A 107 7.40 -1.13 1.08
N HIS A 108 7.86 -2.02 0.20
CA HIS A 108 9.27 -2.14 -0.18
C HIS A 108 9.61 -1.30 -1.42
N ASP A 109 8.76 -1.36 -2.45
CA ASP A 109 9.10 -0.84 -3.78
C ASP A 109 8.59 0.59 -4.04
N ALA A 110 7.61 1.06 -3.27
CA ALA A 110 6.95 2.32 -3.57
C ALA A 110 7.71 3.54 -3.01
N PRO A 111 7.64 4.70 -3.70
CA PRO A 111 8.21 5.94 -3.18
C PRO A 111 7.33 6.53 -2.08
N GLU A 112 7.88 7.47 -1.31
CA GLU A 112 7.22 8.07 -0.13
C GLU A 112 5.78 8.53 -0.40
N THR A 113 5.53 9.10 -1.59
CA THR A 113 4.20 9.62 -1.94
C THR A 113 3.12 8.55 -2.07
N ILE A 114 3.50 7.29 -2.33
CA ILE A 114 2.60 6.13 -2.34
C ILE A 114 2.64 5.41 -1.00
N LEU A 115 3.83 5.29 -0.39
CA LEU A 115 4.01 4.69 0.94
C LEU A 115 3.10 5.34 1.97
N ALA A 116 2.90 6.65 1.92
CA ALA A 116 2.01 7.35 2.84
C ALA A 116 0.57 6.82 2.81
N TYR A 117 0.08 6.34 1.65
CA TYR A 117 -1.23 5.70 1.56
C TYR A 117 -1.22 4.28 2.10
N VAL A 118 -0.14 3.52 1.85
CA VAL A 118 0.04 2.14 2.31
C VAL A 118 0.10 2.08 3.83
N VAL A 119 0.99 2.86 4.44
CA VAL A 119 1.19 2.90 5.90
C VAL A 119 -0.07 3.40 6.61
N ASN A 120 -0.73 4.43 6.07
CA ASN A 120 -2.02 4.89 6.60
C ASN A 120 -3.09 3.78 6.55
N GLN A 121 -3.11 2.96 5.50
CA GLN A 121 -4.05 1.85 5.42
C GLN A 121 -3.74 0.77 6.45
N PHE A 122 -2.47 0.43 6.67
CA PHE A 122 -2.06 -0.47 7.75
C PHE A 122 -2.50 0.05 9.13
N ALA A 123 -2.27 1.35 9.40
CA ALA A 123 -2.69 2.00 10.65
C ALA A 123 -4.21 1.93 10.89
N LYS A 124 -5.03 1.86 9.84
CA LYS A 124 -6.49 1.71 9.95
C LYS A 124 -6.96 0.28 10.15
N VAL A 125 -6.27 -0.70 9.56
CA VAL A 125 -6.72 -2.10 9.55
C VAL A 125 -6.20 -2.86 10.76
N LEU A 126 -4.91 -2.69 11.10
CA LEU A 126 -4.25 -3.45 12.17
C LEU A 126 -4.93 -3.31 13.54
N PRO A 127 -5.44 -2.14 13.98
CA PRO A 127 -6.14 -2.03 15.26
C PRO A 127 -7.38 -2.94 15.37
N HIS A 128 -7.97 -3.35 14.24
CA HIS A 128 -9.22 -4.11 14.23
C HIS A 128 -9.06 -5.57 13.77
N ASP A 129 -7.86 -5.99 13.33
CA ASP A 129 -7.61 -7.33 12.82
C ASP A 129 -6.39 -7.98 13.47
N VAL A 130 -6.67 -8.83 14.47
CA VAL A 130 -5.63 -9.55 15.24
C VAL A 130 -4.90 -10.58 14.38
N ALA A 131 -5.58 -11.21 13.42
CA ALA A 131 -4.95 -12.17 12.52
C ALA A 131 -3.95 -11.44 11.60
N ALA A 132 -4.34 -10.29 11.07
CA ALA A 132 -3.47 -9.44 10.27
C ALA A 132 -2.25 -8.94 11.05
N ARG A 133 -2.37 -8.61 12.35
CA ARG A 133 -1.21 -8.23 13.18
C ARG A 133 -0.16 -9.34 13.22
N ARG A 134 -0.59 -10.59 13.46
CA ARG A 134 0.32 -11.73 13.49
C ARG A 134 1.00 -11.92 12.14
N SER A 135 0.24 -11.92 11.05
CA SER A 135 0.81 -12.10 9.71
C SER A 135 1.79 -10.98 9.35
N PHE A 136 1.47 -9.75 9.71
CA PHE A 136 2.27 -8.55 9.42
C PHE A 136 3.63 -8.54 10.15
N VAL A 137 3.71 -9.16 11.33
CA VAL A 137 4.99 -9.38 12.01
C VAL A 137 5.78 -10.47 11.29
N THR A 138 5.15 -11.60 10.99
CA THR A 138 5.84 -12.74 10.38
C THR A 138 6.31 -12.49 8.95
N SER A 139 5.65 -11.59 8.21
CA SER A 139 6.07 -11.19 6.87
C SER A 139 7.20 -10.16 6.84
N GLY A 140 7.59 -9.61 8.00
CA GLY A 140 8.55 -8.51 8.10
C GLY A 140 7.94 -7.12 7.84
N GLY A 141 6.62 -7.02 7.66
CA GLY A 141 5.92 -5.74 7.47
C GLY A 141 6.13 -4.77 8.63
N LEU A 142 6.08 -5.26 9.88
CA LEU A 142 6.32 -4.41 11.06
C LEU A 142 7.74 -3.85 11.07
N GLN A 143 8.75 -4.68 10.83
CA GLN A 143 10.15 -4.25 10.75
C GLN A 143 10.31 -3.15 9.72
N ARG A 144 9.75 -3.36 8.52
CA ARG A 144 9.86 -2.40 7.43
C ARG A 144 9.19 -1.06 7.76
N VAL A 145 8.07 -1.07 8.48
CA VAL A 145 7.41 0.17 8.96
C VAL A 145 8.28 0.92 9.97
N LEU A 146 8.93 0.23 10.90
CA LEU A 146 9.80 0.84 11.90
C LEU A 146 11.07 1.43 11.28
N GLU A 147 11.60 0.81 10.23
CA GLU A 147 12.74 1.30 9.44
C GLU A 147 12.46 2.60 8.68
N LEU A 148 11.19 2.98 8.46
CA LEU A 148 10.86 4.20 7.72
C LEU A 148 11.33 5.49 8.43
N GLN A 149 11.50 5.45 9.75
CA GLN A 149 11.98 6.55 10.60
C GLN A 149 11.58 7.96 10.10
N PRO A 150 10.27 8.25 9.94
CA PRO A 150 9.83 9.51 9.35
C PRO A 150 10.22 10.71 10.20
N GLU A 151 10.50 11.83 9.54
CA GLU A 151 10.88 13.09 10.18
C GLU A 151 9.87 13.53 11.27
N PRO A 152 10.35 14.11 12.39
CA PRO A 152 9.47 14.62 13.45
C PRO A 152 8.41 15.60 12.92
N GLY A 153 7.14 15.32 13.18
CA GLY A 153 6.01 16.15 12.72
C GLY A 153 5.45 15.77 11.34
N ALA A 154 6.06 14.82 10.63
CA ALA A 154 5.46 14.27 9.42
C ALA A 154 4.22 13.43 9.76
N LYS A 155 3.15 13.56 8.96
CA LYS A 155 1.92 12.75 9.10
C LYS A 155 2.19 11.24 9.08
N MET A 156 3.24 10.81 8.37
CA MET A 156 3.68 9.42 8.36
C MET A 156 4.05 8.92 9.76
N GLY A 157 4.67 9.77 10.58
CA GLY A 157 5.05 9.42 11.95
C GLY A 157 3.86 9.08 12.84
N ASP A 158 2.72 9.77 12.65
CA ASP A 158 1.49 9.45 13.37
C ASP A 158 0.95 8.07 12.98
N PHE A 159 1.04 7.71 11.69
CA PHE A 159 0.64 6.38 11.21
C PHE A 159 1.55 5.28 11.74
N VAL A 160 2.88 5.49 11.70
CA VAL A 160 3.87 4.55 12.26
C VAL A 160 3.60 4.33 13.75
N ARG A 161 3.36 5.41 14.51
CA ARG A 161 3.04 5.32 15.94
C ARG A 161 1.77 4.50 16.19
N SER A 162 0.69 4.77 15.45
CA SER A 162 -0.57 4.04 15.57
C SER A 162 -0.41 2.55 15.26
N ILE A 163 0.44 2.20 14.29
CA ILE A 163 0.80 0.79 14.01
C ILE A 163 1.58 0.20 15.18
N SER A 164 2.58 0.90 15.70
CA SER A 164 3.41 0.42 16.80
C SER A 164 2.61 0.14 18.07
N GLU A 165 1.62 0.99 18.38
CA GLU A 165 0.69 0.83 19.51
C GLU A 165 -0.18 -0.44 19.42
N CYS A 166 -0.25 -1.08 18.25
CA CYS A 166 -0.96 -2.36 18.09
C CYS A 166 -0.19 -3.56 18.65
N TYR A 167 1.08 -3.40 19.03
CA TYR A 167 1.99 -4.48 19.44
C TYR A 167 2.58 -4.23 20.83
N PRO A 168 2.90 -5.30 21.58
CA PRO A 168 3.65 -5.21 22.83
C PRO A 168 5.03 -4.56 22.63
N LYS A 169 5.53 -3.90 23.67
CA LYS A 169 6.81 -3.20 23.66
C LYS A 169 7.96 -4.13 23.27
N GLU A 170 7.93 -5.38 23.73
CA GLU A 170 8.97 -6.37 23.46
C GLU A 170 9.08 -6.69 21.97
N ILE A 171 7.94 -6.72 21.27
CA ILE A 171 7.91 -6.93 19.81
C ILE A 171 8.46 -5.68 19.10
N ILE A 172 8.04 -4.49 19.52
CA ILE A 172 8.51 -3.23 18.93
C ILE A 172 10.02 -3.08 19.10
N ASP A 173 10.52 -3.34 20.31
CA ASP A 173 11.93 -3.29 20.64
C ASP A 173 12.73 -4.29 19.78
N TYR A 174 12.28 -5.55 19.69
CA TYR A 174 12.96 -6.57 18.90
C TYR A 174 13.12 -6.19 17.41
N TYR A 175 12.12 -5.55 16.81
CA TYR A 175 12.15 -5.13 15.40
C TYR A 175 12.64 -3.69 15.19
N SER A 176 12.97 -2.95 16.24
CA SER A 176 13.43 -1.57 16.12
C SER A 176 14.90 -1.52 15.65
N PRO A 177 15.23 -0.73 14.63
CA PRO A 177 16.55 -0.76 13.98
C PRO A 177 17.73 -0.42 14.91
N ASN A 178 17.49 0.35 15.97
CA ASN A 178 18.53 0.82 16.89
C ASN A 178 18.53 0.10 18.25
N TYR A 179 17.64 -0.88 18.47
CA TYR A 179 17.46 -1.48 19.80
C TYR A 179 18.69 -2.26 20.26
N SER A 180 19.27 -3.08 19.39
CA SER A 180 20.50 -3.83 19.70
C SER A 180 21.65 -2.90 20.13
N LYS A 181 21.78 -1.74 19.48
CA LYS A 181 22.81 -0.76 19.83
C LYS A 181 22.53 -0.11 21.18
N GLN A 182 21.28 0.29 21.45
CA GLN A 182 20.89 0.85 22.74
C GLN A 182 21.12 -0.12 23.91
N LEU A 183 20.90 -1.42 23.68
CA LEU A 183 21.19 -2.46 24.67
C LEU A 183 22.69 -2.55 24.98
N LEU A 184 23.55 -2.52 23.95
CA LEU A 184 25.00 -2.52 24.13
C LEU A 184 25.48 -1.26 24.86
N ASP A 185 24.99 -0.08 24.46
CA ASP A 185 25.32 1.19 25.12
C ASP A 185 24.92 1.18 26.61
N THR A 186 23.88 0.43 26.98
CA THR A 186 23.44 0.29 28.39
C THR A 186 24.40 -0.58 29.21
N LEU A 187 25.02 -1.60 28.60
CA LEU A 187 26.05 -2.42 29.26
C LEU A 187 27.31 -1.59 29.50
N ASP A 188 27.75 -0.84 28.50
CA ASP A 188 28.92 0.02 28.58
C ASP A 188 28.74 1.11 29.67
N ALA A 189 27.55 1.69 29.78
CA ALA A 189 27.23 2.66 30.83
C ALA A 189 27.22 2.05 32.25
N ALA A 190 26.83 0.78 32.39
CA ALA A 190 26.83 0.09 33.67
C ALA A 190 28.27 -0.21 34.16
N GLU A 191 29.21 -0.46 33.26
CA GLU A 191 30.62 -0.69 33.59
C GLU A 191 31.34 0.59 34.08
N VAL A 192 30.95 1.77 33.59
CA VAL A 192 31.57 3.06 33.99
C VAL A 192 31.15 3.51 35.41
N THR A 193 30.13 2.88 35.99
CA THR A 193 29.59 3.24 37.32
C THR A 193 30.11 2.32 38.44
N GLN A 194 31.04 1.40 38.13
CA GLN A 194 31.76 0.55 39.10
C GLN A 194 33.23 0.98 39.24
#